data_AF-A0A6A4GMJ9-F1
#
_entry.id   AF-A0A6A4GMJ9-F1
#
_cell.length_a   1.000
_cell.length_b   1.000
_cell.length_c   1.000
_cell.angle_alpha   90.00
_cell.angle_beta   90.00
_cell.angle_gamma   90.00
#
_symmetry.space_group_name_H-M   'P 1'
#
loop_
_entity.id
_entity.type
_entity.pdbx_description
1 polymer ?
#
loop_
_entity_poly.entity_id
_entity_poly.type
_entity_poly.pdbx_seq_one_letter_code
_entity_poly.pdbx_strand_id
1 'polypeptide(L)'
;QPTEYLQSRCPACFGRKCEDVLVQVDACYTQKHSSKAGRDPPQIHLNTFFIPKAEVQAWKQLVDSVNEDSDKTNHFEKGLQVPKSVLDGCLASFTAADDACIKGSTQFFDVTANMTLLCRHDHALFTVNINMAGEGQHFVLATLAKLFEHLPPTVGVHFLYNIGCQLH
;
A
#
# COMPACT_ATOMS: atom_id res chain seq x y z
N GLN A 1 22.84 5.45 -5.14
CA GLN A 1 22.18 6.57 -4.41
C GLN A 1 20.71 6.59 -4.78
N PRO A 2 19.81 7.18 -3.96
CA PRO A 2 18.41 7.33 -4.34
C PRO A 2 18.26 8.12 -5.64
N THR A 3 17.21 7.85 -6.40
CA THR A 3 16.92 8.57 -7.65
C THR A 3 16.57 10.05 -7.43
N GLU A 4 16.71 10.88 -8.47
CA GLU A 4 16.31 12.29 -8.45
C GLU A 4 14.85 12.49 -8.02
N TYR A 5 13.96 11.55 -8.36
CA TYR A 5 12.58 11.57 -7.91
C TYR A 5 12.50 11.66 -6.37
N LEU A 6 13.09 10.70 -5.64
CA LEU A 6 13.05 10.72 -4.18
C LEU A 6 13.81 11.92 -3.59
N GLN A 7 14.96 12.29 -4.20
CA GLN A 7 15.70 13.49 -3.80
C GLN A 7 14.83 14.75 -3.88
N SER A 8 14.00 14.88 -4.91
CA SER A 8 13.06 16.00 -5.07
C SER A 8 11.90 15.96 -4.08
N ARG A 9 11.48 14.76 -3.63
CA ARG A 9 10.40 14.61 -2.63
C ARG A 9 10.85 14.99 -1.23
N CYS A 10 12.03 14.54 -0.83
CA CYS A 10 12.58 14.86 0.47
C CYS A 10 14.12 14.89 0.41
N PRO A 11 14.72 16.06 0.14
CA PRO A 11 16.18 16.21 0.13
C PRO A 11 16.84 15.80 1.44
N ALA A 12 16.14 15.96 2.57
CA ALA A 12 16.62 15.57 3.89
C ALA A 12 16.77 14.04 4.03
N CYS A 13 15.85 13.25 3.47
CA CYS A 13 15.94 11.79 3.48
C CYS A 13 16.89 11.26 2.40
N PHE A 14 16.86 11.85 1.20
CA PHE A 14 17.38 11.19 0.00
C PHE A 14 18.50 11.95 -0.71
N GLY A 15 18.72 13.24 -0.40
CA GLY A 15 19.70 14.11 -1.08
C GLY A 15 21.14 14.00 -0.58
N ARG A 16 21.40 13.19 0.45
CA ARG A 16 22.74 12.90 0.98
C ARG A 16 23.05 11.42 0.79
N LYS A 17 24.16 10.93 1.38
CA LYS A 17 24.41 9.50 1.47
C LYS A 17 23.19 8.86 2.18
N CYS A 18 22.42 8.09 1.42
CA CYS A 18 21.24 7.42 1.92
C CYS A 18 21.68 6.25 2.78
N GLU A 19 21.53 6.40 4.08
CA GLU A 19 21.52 5.31 5.05
C GLU A 19 20.15 4.62 5.00
N ASP A 20 19.86 3.78 5.99
CA ASP A 20 18.56 3.15 6.14
C ASP A 20 17.46 4.21 6.29
N VAL A 21 16.30 3.93 5.67
CA VAL A 21 15.18 4.88 5.60
C VAL A 21 14.00 4.38 6.42
N LEU A 22 13.35 5.30 7.14
CA LEU A 22 12.09 5.05 7.82
C LEU A 22 10.95 5.63 6.98
N VAL A 23 9.99 4.77 6.64
CA VAL A 23 8.77 5.11 5.91
C VAL A 23 7.54 4.62 6.67
N GLN A 24 6.43 5.31 6.47
CA GLN A 24 5.15 5.00 7.07
C GLN A 24 4.07 4.97 5.99
N VAL A 25 3.11 4.07 6.09
CA VAL A 25 1.97 4.02 5.18
C VAL A 25 0.66 3.99 5.98
N ASP A 26 -0.32 4.72 5.48
CA ASP A 26 -1.67 4.74 6.02
C ASP A 26 -2.69 4.90 4.89
N ALA A 27 -3.90 4.40 5.14
CA ALA A 27 -5.04 4.54 4.25
C ALA A 27 -6.03 5.56 4.80
N CYS A 28 -6.23 6.66 4.07
CA CYS A 28 -7.13 7.73 4.45
C CYS A 28 -8.50 7.55 3.76
N TYR A 29 -9.48 7.06 4.53
CA TYR A 29 -10.84 6.82 4.07
C TYR A 29 -11.71 8.08 4.00
N THR A 30 -11.23 9.24 4.43
CA THR A 30 -11.98 10.49 4.24
C THR A 30 -11.81 11.03 2.82
N GLN A 31 -10.77 10.61 2.10
CA GLN A 31 -10.54 10.95 0.70
C GLN A 31 -11.26 9.97 -0.21
N LYS A 32 -12.37 10.41 -0.83
CA LYS A 32 -13.19 9.58 -1.72
C LYS A 32 -13.54 10.33 -3.00
N HIS A 33 -13.73 9.59 -4.09
CA HIS A 33 -14.26 10.13 -5.34
C HIS A 33 -15.62 9.49 -5.61
N SER A 34 -16.64 10.32 -5.85
CA SER A 34 -17.98 9.81 -6.16
C SER A 34 -18.05 9.35 -7.60
N SER A 35 -18.61 8.16 -7.81
CA SER A 35 -18.86 7.63 -9.15
C SER A 35 -19.84 8.49 -9.97
N LYS A 36 -20.62 9.36 -9.30
CA LYS A 36 -21.58 10.27 -9.94
C LYS A 36 -20.96 11.60 -10.38
N ALA A 37 -19.76 11.94 -9.93
CA ALA A 37 -19.12 13.23 -10.22
C ALA A 37 -18.61 13.34 -11.67
N GLY A 38 -18.62 12.25 -12.44
CA GLY A 38 -17.93 12.17 -13.73
C GLY A 38 -16.42 12.07 -13.54
N ARG A 39 -15.66 12.04 -14.62
CA ARG A 39 -14.20 12.16 -14.57
C ARG A 39 -13.75 13.24 -15.53
N ASP A 40 -12.89 14.12 -15.03
CA ASP A 40 -12.19 15.06 -15.89
C ASP A 40 -11.32 14.30 -16.89
N PRO A 41 -11.02 14.91 -18.06
CA PRO A 41 -10.01 14.40 -18.97
C PRO A 41 -8.71 14.10 -18.20
N PRO A 42 -8.00 13.00 -18.51
CA PRO A 42 -6.79 12.62 -17.78
C PRO A 42 -5.76 13.76 -17.80
N GLN A 43 -5.56 14.41 -16.65
CA GLN A 43 -4.50 15.38 -16.44
C GLN A 43 -3.52 14.80 -15.43
N ILE A 44 -2.38 14.32 -15.93
CA ILE A 44 -1.30 13.83 -15.08
C ILE A 44 -0.32 14.99 -14.88
N HIS A 45 -0.29 15.50 -13.65
CA HIS A 45 0.71 16.50 -13.29
C HIS A 45 2.12 15.87 -13.36
N LEU A 46 3.10 16.59 -13.91
CA LEU A 46 4.48 16.09 -14.06
C LEU A 46 5.09 15.65 -12.71
N ASN A 47 4.73 16.33 -11.62
CA ASN A 47 5.16 15.99 -10.26
C ASN A 47 4.13 15.12 -9.51
N THR A 48 3.34 14.30 -10.21
CA THR A 48 2.44 13.34 -9.56
C THR A 48 3.24 12.36 -8.71
N PHE A 49 2.69 12.00 -7.56
CA PHE A 49 3.17 10.90 -6.73
C PHE A 49 2.15 9.74 -6.73
N PHE A 50 1.10 9.82 -7.56
CA PHE A 50 0.16 8.72 -7.74
C PHE A 50 0.77 7.63 -8.61
N ILE A 51 0.78 6.40 -8.10
CA ILE A 51 1.13 5.22 -8.88
C ILE A 51 0.00 4.93 -9.88
N PRO A 52 0.31 4.68 -11.16
CA PRO A 52 -0.71 4.35 -12.16
C PRO A 52 -1.55 3.13 -11.77
N LYS A 53 -2.87 3.19 -12.04
CA LYS A 53 -3.79 2.08 -11.74
C LYS A 53 -3.31 0.74 -12.30
N ALA A 54 -2.75 0.74 -13.53
CA ALA A 54 -2.25 -0.48 -14.16
C ALA A 54 -1.12 -1.16 -13.35
N GLU A 55 -0.23 -0.38 -12.75
CA GLU A 55 0.87 -0.90 -11.93
C GLU A 55 0.33 -1.50 -10.63
N VAL A 56 -0.65 -0.84 -9.99
CA VAL A 56 -1.34 -1.38 -8.81
C VAL A 56 -2.08 -2.70 -9.14
N GLN A 57 -2.68 -2.80 -10.33
CA GLN A 57 -3.34 -4.03 -10.79
C GLN A 57 -2.34 -5.18 -11.03
N ALA A 58 -1.13 -4.88 -11.52
CA ALA A 58 -0.08 -5.90 -11.67
C ALA A 58 0.32 -6.49 -10.30
N TRP A 59 0.44 -5.65 -9.27
CA TRP A 59 0.66 -6.11 -7.90
C TRP A 59 -0.50 -6.93 -7.35
N LYS A 60 -1.74 -6.57 -7.69
CA LYS A 60 -2.90 -7.39 -7.34
C LYS A 60 -2.81 -8.80 -7.95
N GLN A 61 -2.54 -8.89 -9.25
CA GLN A 61 -2.42 -10.18 -9.95
C GLN A 61 -1.29 -11.04 -9.37
N LEU A 62 -0.16 -10.43 -9.03
CA LEU A 62 0.96 -11.13 -8.40
C LEU A 62 0.55 -11.70 -7.04
N VAL A 63 -0.07 -10.88 -6.19
CA VAL A 63 -0.56 -11.31 -4.87
C VAL A 63 -1.57 -12.45 -4.99
N ASP A 64 -2.56 -12.30 -5.87
CA ASP A 64 -3.59 -13.32 -6.08
C ASP A 64 -2.93 -14.65 -6.52
N SER A 65 -1.95 -14.61 -7.43
CA SER A 65 -1.24 -15.81 -7.90
C SER A 65 -0.44 -16.53 -6.79
N VAL A 66 0.21 -15.78 -5.90
CA VAL A 66 0.95 -16.36 -4.77
C VAL A 66 0.00 -16.99 -3.76
N ASN A 67 -1.15 -16.35 -3.51
CA ASN A 67 -2.17 -16.85 -2.60
C ASN A 67 -2.83 -18.14 -3.13
N GLU A 68 -3.17 -18.21 -4.42
CA GLU A 68 -3.75 -19.41 -5.04
C GLU A 68 -2.84 -20.64 -4.96
N ASP A 69 -1.53 -20.45 -5.02
CA ASP A 69 -0.56 -21.53 -4.86
C ASP A 69 -0.41 -21.97 -3.39
N SER A 70 -0.63 -21.06 -2.44
CA SER A 70 -0.61 -21.36 -1.01
C SER A 70 -1.84 -22.15 -0.54
N ASP A 71 -2.97 -22.04 -1.25
CA ASP A 71 -4.25 -22.63 -0.84
C ASP A 71 -4.35 -24.15 -1.05
N LYS A 72 -3.50 -24.73 -1.92
CA LYS A 72 -3.64 -26.10 -2.40
C LYS A 72 -3.12 -27.18 -1.44
N THR A 73 -2.46 -26.81 -0.34
CA THR A 73 -1.88 -27.77 0.62
C THR A 73 -1.97 -27.22 2.05
N ASN A 74 -2.33 -28.05 3.02
CA ASN A 74 -2.32 -27.71 4.45
C ASN A 74 -0.87 -27.77 4.99
N HIS A 75 0.00 -26.95 4.39
CA HIS A 75 1.43 -26.94 4.65
C HIS A 75 1.79 -25.79 5.60
N PHE A 76 2.95 -25.90 6.23
CA PHE A 76 3.60 -24.76 6.85
C PHE A 76 3.90 -23.74 5.74
N GLU A 77 3.38 -22.51 5.86
CA GLU A 77 3.73 -21.45 4.92
C GLU A 77 5.26 -21.33 4.84
N LYS A 78 5.80 -21.20 3.63
CA LYS A 78 7.25 -21.24 3.41
C LYS A 78 7.94 -20.08 4.15
N GLY A 79 8.58 -20.39 5.29
CA GLY A 79 9.23 -19.40 6.17
C GLY A 79 8.52 -19.17 7.50
N LEU A 80 7.29 -19.67 7.66
CA LEU A 80 6.56 -19.70 8.92
C LEU A 80 6.48 -21.13 9.46
N GLN A 81 6.80 -21.32 10.73
CA GLN A 81 6.60 -22.60 11.42
C GLN A 81 5.17 -22.74 11.96
N VAL A 82 4.21 -22.02 11.36
CA VAL A 82 2.83 -21.96 11.81
C VAL A 82 1.95 -22.72 10.81
N PRO A 83 1.16 -23.72 11.25
CA PRO A 83 0.21 -24.39 10.38
C PRO A 83 -0.85 -23.41 9.87
N LYS A 84 -1.26 -23.57 8.62
CA LYS A 84 -2.29 -22.74 7.99
C LYS A 84 -3.58 -22.64 8.81
N SER A 85 -4.03 -23.74 9.43
CA SER A 85 -5.22 -23.73 10.28
C SER A 85 -5.14 -22.76 11.48
N VAL A 86 -3.93 -22.49 11.98
CA VAL A 86 -3.70 -21.51 13.04
C VAL A 86 -3.78 -20.09 12.47
N LEU A 87 -3.24 -19.87 11.27
CA LEU A 87 -3.36 -18.59 10.55
C LEU A 87 -4.82 -18.28 10.21
N ASP A 88 -5.57 -19.27 9.73
CA ASP A 88 -7.01 -19.13 9.44
C ASP A 88 -7.80 -18.79 10.71
N GLY A 89 -7.47 -19.45 11.84
CA GLY A 89 -8.07 -19.14 13.14
C GLY A 89 -7.72 -17.72 13.64
N CYS A 90 -6.49 -17.27 13.43
CA CYS A 90 -6.08 -15.89 13.71
C CYS A 90 -6.82 -14.89 12.82
N LEU A 91 -6.94 -15.15 11.52
CA LEU A 91 -7.66 -14.29 10.58
C LEU A 91 -9.12 -14.15 11.00
N ALA A 92 -9.80 -15.26 11.34
CA ALA A 92 -11.19 -15.25 11.77
C ALA A 92 -11.43 -14.51 13.10
N SER A 93 -10.39 -14.32 13.93
CA SER A 93 -10.48 -13.62 15.22
C SER A 93 -10.01 -12.17 15.18
N PHE A 94 -9.43 -11.71 14.07
CA PHE A 94 -8.83 -10.39 13.97
C PHE A 94 -9.82 -9.31 13.52
N THR A 95 -10.39 -8.57 14.48
CA THR A 95 -11.43 -7.55 14.21
C THR A 95 -10.91 -6.26 13.55
N ALA A 96 -9.62 -5.93 13.68
CA ALA A 96 -9.07 -4.65 13.17
C ALA A 96 -8.86 -4.62 11.64
N ALA A 97 -8.74 -5.80 11.03
CA ALA A 97 -8.69 -6.00 9.57
C ALA A 97 -9.81 -6.97 9.12
N ASP A 98 -10.98 -6.85 9.75
CA ASP A 98 -12.17 -7.58 9.32
C ASP A 98 -12.63 -7.07 7.94
N ASP A 99 -12.48 -7.90 6.91
CA ASP A 99 -12.95 -7.62 5.54
C ASP A 99 -14.48 -7.41 5.47
N ALA A 100 -15.23 -7.91 6.46
CA ALA A 100 -16.67 -7.63 6.57
C ALA A 100 -16.95 -6.20 7.04
N CYS A 101 -15.98 -5.53 7.66
CA CYS A 101 -16.07 -4.12 7.99
C CYS A 101 -15.82 -3.28 6.74
N ILE A 102 -16.89 -2.92 6.03
CA ILE A 102 -16.82 -2.07 4.83
C ILE A 102 -16.28 -0.68 5.22
N LYS A 103 -14.97 -0.47 5.12
CA LYS A 103 -14.31 0.82 5.39
C LYS A 103 -14.67 1.91 4.36
N GLY A 104 -15.23 1.50 3.20
CA GLY A 104 -15.77 2.43 2.20
C GLY A 104 -16.77 1.75 1.24
N SER A 105 -17.90 2.41 0.99
CA SER A 105 -18.93 1.93 0.07
C SER A 105 -18.50 2.10 -1.39
N THR A 106 -18.38 0.99 -2.13
CA THR A 106 -18.14 1.00 -3.59
C THR A 106 -19.39 1.33 -4.40
N GLN A 107 -20.57 1.39 -3.77
CA GLN A 107 -21.84 1.70 -4.44
C GLN A 107 -21.89 3.16 -4.91
N PHE A 108 -21.33 4.08 -4.12
CA PHE A 108 -21.38 5.52 -4.37
C PHE A 108 -20.03 6.12 -4.77
N PHE A 109 -18.95 5.38 -4.54
CA PHE A 109 -17.59 5.84 -4.72
C PHE A 109 -16.78 4.84 -5.55
N ASP A 110 -16.18 5.31 -6.64
CA ASP A 110 -15.22 4.55 -7.47
C ASP A 110 -13.77 4.68 -6.97
N VAL A 111 -13.52 5.61 -6.04
CA VAL A 111 -12.35 5.62 -5.14
C VAL A 111 -12.85 5.70 -3.70
N THR A 112 -12.57 4.67 -2.92
CA THR A 112 -13.06 4.50 -1.54
C THR A 112 -12.11 5.05 -0.48
N ALA A 113 -10.82 5.17 -0.81
CA ALA A 113 -9.77 5.75 0.02
C ALA A 113 -8.50 6.04 -0.80
N ASN A 114 -7.56 6.76 -0.21
CA ASN A 114 -6.20 6.89 -0.72
C ASN A 114 -5.21 6.31 0.29
N MET A 115 -4.27 5.49 -0.17
CA MET A 115 -3.18 4.99 0.65
C MET A 115 -1.87 5.66 0.23
N THR A 116 -1.14 6.23 1.18
CA THR A 116 0.06 7.03 0.90
C THR A 116 1.24 6.55 1.72
N LEU A 117 2.36 6.29 1.06
CA LEU A 117 3.66 6.05 1.67
C LEU A 117 4.36 7.39 1.87
N LEU A 118 4.67 7.70 3.13
CA LEU A 118 5.32 8.92 3.58
C LEU A 118 6.71 8.60 4.10
N CYS A 119 7.65 9.53 3.96
CA CYS A 119 8.91 9.44 4.69
C CYS A 119 8.74 9.88 6.16
N ARG A 120 9.78 9.70 6.98
CA ARG A 120 9.86 10.21 8.36
C ARG A 120 9.68 11.72 8.54
N HIS A 121 9.75 12.49 7.46
CA HIS A 121 9.52 13.95 7.46
C HIS A 121 8.15 14.31 6.88
N ASP A 122 7.23 13.33 6.79
CA ASP A 122 5.84 13.52 6.36
C ASP A 122 5.68 14.00 4.90
N HIS A 123 6.69 13.76 4.06
CA HIS A 123 6.58 13.98 2.63
C HIS A 123 6.01 12.75 1.92
N ALA A 124 4.97 12.96 1.12
CA ALA A 124 4.41 11.94 0.24
C ALA A 124 5.44 11.47 -0.79
N LEU A 125 5.69 10.16 -0.78
CA LEU A 125 6.57 9.50 -1.75
C LEU A 125 5.74 8.90 -2.86
N PHE A 126 4.73 8.11 -2.51
CA PHE A 126 3.84 7.43 -3.43
C PHE A 126 2.44 7.28 -2.86
N THR A 127 1.41 7.44 -3.70
CA THR A 127 0.00 7.28 -3.33
C THR A 127 -0.69 6.34 -4.31
N VAL A 128 -1.61 5.52 -3.79
CA VAL A 128 -2.50 4.66 -4.58
C VAL A 128 -3.95 4.98 -4.23
N ASN A 129 -4.81 4.95 -5.25
CA ASN A 129 -6.26 4.99 -5.06
C ASN A 129 -6.77 3.60 -4.71
N ILE A 130 -7.46 3.46 -3.60
CA ILE A 130 -8.20 2.26 -3.22
C ILE A 130 -9.56 2.32 -3.93
N ASN A 131 -9.89 1.28 -4.68
CA ASN A 131 -11.09 1.22 -5.54
C ASN A 131 -11.94 -0.03 -5.29
N MET A 132 -11.71 -0.71 -4.16
CA MET A 132 -12.46 -1.87 -3.73
C MET A 132 -12.92 -1.71 -2.29
N ALA A 133 -13.88 -2.56 -1.88
CA ALA A 133 -14.27 -2.68 -0.49
C ALA A 133 -13.23 -3.54 0.22
N GLY A 134 -12.26 -2.92 0.91
CA GLY A 134 -11.24 -3.62 1.70
C GLY A 134 -9.82 -3.08 1.53
N GLU A 135 -8.95 -3.41 2.48
CA GLU A 135 -7.51 -3.10 2.49
C GLU A 135 -6.73 -4.24 1.86
N GLY A 136 -6.81 -4.37 0.53
CA GLY A 136 -6.01 -5.37 -0.16
C GLY A 136 -4.50 -5.11 0.03
N GLN A 137 -3.74 -6.11 0.50
CA GLN A 137 -2.29 -6.01 0.73
C GLN A 137 -1.49 -5.50 -0.48
N HIS A 138 -2.01 -5.73 -1.69
CA HIS A 138 -1.40 -5.25 -2.94
C HIS A 138 -1.25 -3.72 -3.02
N PHE A 139 -2.08 -2.93 -2.32
CA PHE A 139 -1.93 -1.48 -2.28
C PHE A 139 -0.63 -1.07 -1.57
N VAL A 140 -0.37 -1.65 -0.40
CA VAL A 140 0.87 -1.43 0.36
C VAL A 140 2.07 -1.92 -0.44
N LEU A 141 1.98 -3.15 -0.97
CA LEU A 141 3.07 -3.76 -1.73
C LEU A 141 3.44 -2.94 -2.97
N ALA A 142 2.45 -2.39 -3.69
CA ALA A 142 2.71 -1.49 -4.81
C ALA A 142 3.52 -0.26 -4.39
N THR A 143 3.20 0.35 -3.24
CA THR A 143 3.98 1.51 -2.74
C THR A 143 5.40 1.15 -2.32
N LEU A 144 5.59 0.00 -1.67
CA LEU A 144 6.91 -0.48 -1.25
C LEU A 144 7.78 -0.86 -2.44
N ALA A 145 7.21 -1.57 -3.42
CA ALA A 145 7.90 -1.91 -4.65
C ALA A 145 8.38 -0.66 -5.38
N LYS A 146 7.50 0.34 -5.51
CA LYS A 146 7.87 1.63 -6.08
C LYS A 146 9.04 2.27 -5.32
N LEU A 147 8.99 2.26 -3.99
CA LEU A 147 10.11 2.76 -3.18
C LEU A 147 11.42 2.05 -3.52
N PHE A 148 11.43 0.72 -3.62
CA PHE A 148 12.63 -0.06 -3.93
C PHE A 148 13.18 0.21 -5.33
N GLU A 149 12.35 0.51 -6.33
CA GLU A 149 12.80 0.96 -7.66
C GLU A 149 13.66 2.24 -7.59
N HIS A 150 13.40 3.07 -6.58
CA HIS A 150 14.04 4.37 -6.42
C HIS A 150 15.18 4.38 -5.38
N LEU A 151 15.43 3.26 -4.70
CA LEU A 151 16.48 3.11 -3.68
C LEU A 151 17.62 2.19 -4.14
N PRO A 152 18.85 2.40 -3.66
CA PRO A 152 19.93 1.44 -3.83
C PRO A 152 19.61 0.12 -3.11
N PRO A 153 20.01 -1.04 -3.65
CA PRO A 153 19.81 -2.34 -3.00
C PRO A 153 20.47 -2.50 -1.63
N THR A 154 21.42 -1.62 -1.30
CA THR A 154 22.16 -1.63 -0.03
C THR A 154 21.46 -0.87 1.10
N VAL A 155 20.36 -0.18 0.81
CA VAL A 155 19.63 0.64 1.80
C VAL A 155 18.57 -0.22 2.49
N GLY A 156 18.62 -0.30 3.82
CA GLY A 156 17.55 -0.89 4.61
C GLY A 156 16.32 0.01 4.65
N VAL A 157 15.13 -0.60 4.68
CA VAL A 157 13.85 0.11 4.80
C VAL A 157 13.15 -0.36 6.07
N HIS A 158 12.96 0.59 7.00
CA HIS A 158 12.11 0.43 8.17
C HIS A 158 10.71 0.91 7.82
N PHE A 159 9.71 0.06 8.06
CA PHE A 159 8.35 0.27 7.59
C PHE A 159 7.36 0.27 8.74
N LEU A 160 6.57 1.35 8.84
CA LEU A 160 5.47 1.49 9.78
C LEU A 160 4.14 1.35 9.03
N TYR A 161 3.31 0.40 9.46
CA TYR A 161 1.96 0.19 8.93
C TYR A 161 0.94 0.46 10.02
N ASN A 162 0.02 1.39 9.78
CA ASN A 162 -1.08 1.67 10.70
C ASN A 162 -2.19 0.63 10.54
N ILE A 163 -2.43 -0.17 11.59
CA ILE A 163 -3.48 -1.20 11.64
C ILE A 163 -4.83 -0.69 12.15
N GLY A 164 -4.98 0.61 12.44
CA GLY A 164 -6.27 1.19 12.87
C GLY A 164 -6.16 2.19 14.02
N CYS A 165 -5.36 3.24 13.88
CA CYS A 165 -5.42 4.39 14.79
C CYS A 165 -6.75 5.14 14.60
N GLN A 166 -7.73 4.88 15.47
CA GLN A 166 -8.81 5.83 15.74
C GLN A 166 -8.38 6.74 16.89
N LEU A 167 -8.16 8.03 16.60
CA LEU A 167 -8.07 9.06 17.63
C LEU A 167 -9.49 9.41 18.03
N HIS A 168 -9.97 8.81 19.12
CA HIS A 168 -11.17 9.27 19.82
C HIS A 168 -10.83 10.41 20.78
#